data_AF-A0A0G1KYW9-F1
#
_entry.id   AF-A0A0G1KYW9-F1
#
_cell.length_a   1.000
_cell.length_b   1.000
_cell.length_c   1.000
_cell.angle_alpha   90.00
_cell.angle_beta   90.00
_cell.angle_gamma   90.00
#
_symmetry.space_group_name_H-M   'P 1'
#
loop_
_entity.id
_entity.type
_entity.pdbx_description
1 polymer ?
#
loop_
_entity_poly.entity_id
_entity_poly.type
_entity_poly.pdbx_seq_one_letter_code
_entity_poly.pdbx_strand_id
1 'polypeptide(L)' 'MGIANTQADRLIIAYEPIWAVGTDVVPESNEVMEVRILIRKILSELYSPELAERIPILYGGSV' A
#
# COMPACT_ATOMS: atom_id res chain seq x y z
N MET A 1 -1.90 18.02 8.25
CA MET A 1 -2.55 17.06 9.18
C MET A 1 -2.37 15.67 8.60
N GLY A 2 -2.05 14.69 9.44
CA GLY A 2 -1.84 13.28 9.08
C GLY A 2 -2.31 12.37 10.21
N ILE A 3 -2.24 11.05 10.02
CA ILE A 3 -2.55 10.07 11.06
C ILE A 3 -1.43 10.11 12.10
N ALA A 4 -1.79 10.20 13.38
CA ALA A 4 -0.80 10.18 14.46
C ALA A 4 -0.16 8.79 14.58
N ASN A 5 1.11 8.71 15.03
CA ASN A 5 1.80 7.43 15.23
C ASN A 5 1.02 6.47 16.15
N THR A 6 0.28 7.01 17.13
CA THR A 6 -0.56 6.24 18.06
C THR A 6 -1.79 5.59 17.41
N GLN A 7 -2.10 5.95 16.17
CA GLN A 7 -3.24 5.43 15.41
C GLN A 7 -2.80 4.67 14.14
N ALA A 8 -1.53 4.79 13.75
CA ALA A 8 -1.00 4.18 12.54
C ALA A 8 -0.97 2.65 12.60
N ASP A 9 -1.04 2.05 13.79
CA ASP A 9 -1.19 0.60 13.99
C ASP A 9 -2.54 0.06 13.49
N ARG A 10 -3.53 0.93 13.29
CA ARG A 10 -4.86 0.60 12.74
C ARG A 10 -4.99 0.95 11.27
N LEU A 11 -3.92 1.44 10.64
CA LEU A 11 -3.93 1.84 9.24
C LEU A 11 -3.87 0.60 8.34
N ILE A 12 -4.68 0.60 7.28
CA ILE A 12 -4.61 -0.34 6.17
C ILE A 12 -4.52 0.49 4.90
N ILE A 13 -3.63 0.12 3.99
CA ILE A 13 -3.51 0.74 2.67
C ILE A 13 -4.08 -0.20 1.63
N ALA A 14 -5.03 0.27 0.82
CA ALA A 14 -5.47 -0.41 -0.39
C ALA A 14 -4.90 0.33 -1.60
N TYR A 15 -4.08 -0.36 -2.40
CA TYR A 15 -3.56 0.14 -3.67
C TYR A 15 -4.45 -0.37 -4.81
N GLU A 16 -5.06 0.55 -5.53
CA GLU A 16 -5.98 0.29 -6.62
C GLU A 16 -5.58 1.15 -7.84
N PRO A 17 -4.85 0.58 -8.81
CA PRO A 17 -4.50 1.30 -10.02
C PRO A 17 -5.76 1.53 -10.85
N ILE A 18 -6.10 2.79 -11.11
CA ILE A 18 -7.34 3.19 -11.81
C ILE A 18 -7.52 2.48 -13.14
N TRP A 19 -6.43 2.20 -13.87
CA TRP A 19 -6.47 1.50 -15.16
C TRP A 19 -6.83 0.01 -15.06
N ALA A 20 -6.70 -0.60 -13.88
CA ALA A 20 -7.07 -2.00 -13.61
C ALA A 20 -8.49 -2.14 -13.00
N VAL A 21 -9.16 -1.03 -12.67
CA VAL A 21 -10.48 -1.06 -12.04
C VAL A 21 -11.57 -1.25 -13.08
N GLY A 22 -12.38 -2.31 -12.91
CA GLY A 22 -13.49 -2.59 -13.82
C GLY A 22 -13.04 -2.98 -15.24
N THR A 23 -11.78 -3.40 -15.38
CA THR A 23 -11.22 -3.93 -16.62
C THR A 23 -10.76 -5.38 -16.41
N ASP A 24 -10.58 -6.12 -17.50
CA ASP A 24 -9.94 -7.44 -17.50
C ASP A 24 -8.40 -7.35 -17.46
N VAL A 25 -7.86 -6.15 -17.20
CA VAL A 25 -6.42 -5.90 -17.18
C VAL A 25 -5.92 -6.07 -15.76
N VAL A 26 -5.21 -7.17 -15.52
CA VAL A 26 -4.55 -7.47 -14.25
C VAL A 26 -3.10 -6.99 -14.34
N PRO A 27 -2.61 -6.17 -13.40
CA PRO A 27 -1.22 -5.78 -13.35
C PRO A 27 -0.30 -7.00 -13.20
N GLU A 28 0.88 -6.91 -13.77
CA GLU A 28 1.88 -7.94 -13.55
C GLU A 28 2.36 -7.93 -12.08
N SER A 29 2.80 -9.08 -11.58
CA SER A 29 3.19 -9.23 -10.17
C SER A 29 4.37 -8.33 -9.76
N ASN A 30 5.28 -8.04 -10.69
CA ASN A 30 6.38 -7.08 -10.52
C ASN A 30 5.85 -5.64 -10.34
N GLU A 31 4.86 -5.19 -11.12
CA GLU A 31 4.29 -3.85 -11.00
C GLU A 31 3.65 -3.64 -9.61
N VAL A 32 2.88 -4.63 -9.14
CA VAL A 32 2.29 -4.60 -7.78
C VAL A 32 3.39 -4.60 -6.72
N MET A 33 4.46 -5.38 -6.91
CA MET A 33 5.58 -5.45 -5.98
C MET A 33 6.34 -4.12 -5.89
N GLU A 34 6.64 -3.48 -7.02
CA GLU A 34 7.32 -2.18 -7.08
C GLU A 34 6.56 -1.11 -6.31
N VAL A 35 5.24 -1.04 -6.53
CA VAL A 35 4.39 -0.09 -5.80
C VAL A 35 4.31 -0.42 -4.32
N ARG A 36 4.24 -1.71 -3.96
CA ARG A 36 4.25 -2.13 -2.55
C ARG A 36 5.55 -1.74 -1.85
N ILE A 37 6.69 -1.86 -2.53
CA ILE A 37 8.00 -1.42 -2.02
C ILE A 37 8.01 0.09 -1.83
N LEU A 38 7.52 0.85 -2.82
CA LEU A 38 7.44 2.30 -2.74
C LEU A 38 6.56 2.77 -1.58
N ILE A 39 5.36 2.22 -1.44
CA ILE A 39 4.45 2.53 -0.32
C ILE A 39 5.12 2.20 1.01
N ARG A 40 5.79 1.04 1.11
CA ARG A 40 6.50 0.66 2.34
C ARG A 40 7.59 1.68 2.68
N LYS A 41 8.40 2.10 1.70
CA LYS A 41 9.44 3.10 1.89
C LYS A 41 8.87 4.41 2.45
N ILE A 42 7.78 4.90 1.86
CA ILE A 42 7.10 6.11 2.33
C ILE A 42 6.59 5.94 3.77
N LEU A 43 5.97 4.80 4.10
CA LEU A 43 5.50 4.53 5.45
C LEU A 43 6.65 4.47 6.47
N SER A 44 7.80 3.91 6.08
CA SER A 44 9.00 3.87 6.93
C SER A 44 9.56 5.26 7.20
N GLU A 45 9.53 6.15 6.21
CA GLU A 45 9.96 7.55 6.34
C GLU A 45 9.00 8.39 7.19
N LEU A 46 7.69 8.12 7.12
CA LEU A 46 6.67 8.84 7.88
C LEU A 46 6.56 8.41 9.35
N TYR A 47 6.78 7.12 9.63
CA TYR A 47 6.53 6.53 10.94
C TYR A 47 7.80 5.91 11.54
N SER A 48 8.09 4.66 11.16
CA SER A 48 9.32 3.93 11.44
C SER A 48 9.33 2.65 10.59
N PRO A 49 10.49 2.02 10.34
CA PRO A 49 10.55 0.74 9.64
C PRO A 49 9.68 -0.35 10.28
N GLU A 50 9.68 -0.44 11.61
CA GLU A 50 8.96 -1.46 12.37
C GLU A 50 7.44 -1.27 12.26
N LEU A 51 6.97 -0.02 12.34
CA LEU A 51 5.54 0.27 12.18
C LEU A 51 5.12 0.08 10.73
N ALA A 52 5.96 0.52 9.78
CA ALA A 52 5.71 0.36 8.36
C ALA A 52 5.49 -1.10 8.00
N GLU A 53 6.32 -2.03 8.50
CA GLU A 53 6.20 -3.48 8.28
C GLU A 53 4.86 -4.06 8.76
N ARG A 54 4.28 -3.51 9.83
CA ARG A 54 3.02 -3.98 10.41
C ARG A 54 1.77 -3.49 9.67
N ILE A 55 1.86 -2.39 8.92
CA ILE A 55 0.74 -1.83 8.16
C ILE A 55 0.43 -2.76 6.97
N PRO A 56 -0.80 -3.32 6.87
CA PRO A 56 -1.20 -4.11 5.72
C PRO A 56 -1.31 -3.25 4.45
N ILE A 57 -0.76 -3.76 3.36
CA ILE A 57 -0.88 -3.17 2.01
C ILE A 57 -1.59 -4.20 1.14
N LEU A 58 -2.83 -3.90 0.78
CA LEU A 58 -3.71 -4.73 -0.03
C LEU A 58 -3.72 -4.20 -1.47
N TYR A 59 -3.91 -5.11 -2.42
CA TYR A 59 -4.17 -4.77 -3.82
C TYR A 59 -5.67 -4.88 -4.09
N GLY A 60 -6.27 -3.87 -4.72
CA GLY A 60 -7.72 -3.73 -4.89
C GLY A 60 -8.18 -3.72 -6.35
N GLY A 61 -7.64 -4.56 -7.22
CA GLY A 61 -8.11 -4.70 -8.61
C GLY A 61 -8.69 -6.08 -8.92
N SER A 62 -8.97 -6.34 -10.19
CA SER A 62 -9.46 -7.64 -10.70
C SER A 62 -8.53 -8.78 -10.23
N VAL A 63 -9.07 -9.69 -9.41
CA VAL A 63 -8.41 -10.92 -8.91
C VAL A 63 -8.92 -12.16 -9.62
#